data_AF-A0A0D8Y4V2-F1
#
_entry.id   AF-A0A0D8Y4V2-F1
#
_cell.length_a   1.000
_cell.length_b   1.000
_cell.length_c   1.000
_cell.angle_alpha   90.00
_cell.angle_beta   90.00
_cell.angle_gamma   90.00
#
_symmetry.space_group_name_H-M   'P 1'
#
loop_
_entity.id
_entity.type
_entity.pdbx_description
1 polymer ?
#
loop_
_entity_poly.entity_id
_entity_poly.type
_entity_poly.pdbx_seq_one_letter_code
_entity_poly.pdbx_strand_id
1 'polypeptide(L)'
;MDPVEVGEWLGGRPQQLIFLTGLDPNNKESHSALVNTLGARCSDRIPLNFRLVSGELALPQKTKNKCGKGILRRDWPMKYLEKIPALIVLFLDLDWDHASWSEKKTEAENQFQHLEMILLPQNELMSCAKYVISRPVSFSSYLC
;
A
#
# COMPACT_ATOMS: atom_id res chain seq x y z
N MET A 1 -30.50 29.36 -6.29
CA MET A 1 -29.36 28.51 -6.67
C MET A 1 -28.50 28.46 -5.43
N ASP A 2 -28.71 27.45 -4.59
CA ASP A 2 -27.84 27.23 -3.44
C ASP A 2 -26.41 27.00 -3.96
N PRO A 3 -25.39 27.57 -3.30
CA PRO A 3 -24.02 27.33 -3.69
C PRO A 3 -23.77 25.81 -3.69
N VAL A 4 -23.40 25.27 -4.85
CA VAL A 4 -22.96 23.89 -4.95
C VAL A 4 -21.68 23.79 -4.13
N GLU A 5 -21.77 23.17 -2.95
CA GLU A 5 -20.60 22.84 -2.14
C GLU A 5 -19.73 21.87 -2.94
N VAL A 6 -18.70 22.45 -3.54
CA VAL A 6 -17.65 21.72 -4.22
C VAL A 6 -16.84 21.03 -3.12
N GLY A 7 -16.94 19.69 -3.04
CA GLY A 7 -16.32 18.94 -1.94
C GLY A 7 -14.85 19.31 -1.71
N GLU A 8 -14.42 19.29 -0.45
CA GLU A 8 -13.12 19.80 0.02
C GLU A 8 -11.89 19.20 -0.71
N TRP A 9 -12.06 18.06 -1.41
CA TRP A 9 -11.05 17.42 -2.24
C TRP A 9 -10.57 18.27 -3.44
N LEU A 10 -11.31 19.32 -3.84
CA LEU A 10 -10.89 20.24 -4.91
C LEU A 10 -10.04 21.41 -4.43
N GLY A 11 -10.06 21.73 -3.13
CA GLY A 11 -9.30 22.86 -2.57
C GLY A 11 -7.85 22.51 -2.19
N GLY A 12 -7.51 21.22 -2.12
CA GLY A 12 -6.21 20.73 -1.67
C GLY A 12 -5.39 20.02 -2.74
N ARG A 13 -4.13 19.67 -2.41
CA ARG A 13 -3.33 18.76 -3.25
C ARG A 13 -3.86 17.32 -3.04
N PRO A 14 -4.33 16.63 -4.08
CA PRO A 14 -4.88 15.29 -3.94
C PRO A 14 -3.80 14.34 -3.42
N GLN A 15 -4.11 13.60 -2.35
CA GLN A 15 -3.17 12.66 -1.77
C GLN A 15 -3.35 11.29 -2.41
N GLN A 16 -2.30 10.73 -2.99
CA GLN A 16 -2.38 9.40 -3.59
C GLN A 16 -2.41 8.34 -2.48
N LEU A 17 -3.37 7.42 -2.56
CA LEU A 17 -3.52 6.34 -1.59
C LEU A 17 -2.52 5.22 -1.87
N ILE A 18 -1.74 4.86 -0.85
CA ILE A 18 -0.75 3.78 -0.89
C ILE A 18 -1.06 2.80 0.23
N PHE A 19 -1.16 1.52 -0.10
CA PHE A 19 -1.37 0.46 0.88
C PHE A 19 -0.05 -0.21 1.25
N LEU A 20 0.17 -0.38 2.55
CA LEU A 20 1.30 -1.12 3.11
C LEU A 20 0.76 -2.42 3.69
N THR A 21 1.30 -3.57 3.26
CA THR A 21 0.90 -4.89 3.75
C THR A 21 2.12 -5.73 4.15
N GLY A 22 1.92 -6.74 4.99
CA GLY A 22 3.00 -7.59 5.53
C GLY A 22 3.79 -6.98 6.70
N LEU A 23 3.40 -5.79 7.16
CA LEU A 23 3.95 -5.17 8.37
C LEU A 23 3.14 -5.54 9.60
N ASP A 24 3.86 -5.65 10.71
CA ASP A 24 3.33 -5.97 12.04
C ASP A 24 4.00 -5.05 13.06
N PRO A 25 3.49 -3.82 13.24
CA PRO A 25 4.10 -2.82 14.12
C PRO A 25 3.98 -3.17 15.61
N ASN A 26 3.10 -4.11 15.99
CA ASN A 26 2.90 -4.49 17.40
C ASN A 26 3.95 -5.50 17.88
N ASN A 27 4.38 -6.40 17.00
CA ASN A 27 5.31 -7.46 17.34
C ASN A 27 6.76 -7.14 16.94
N LYS A 28 6.98 -6.30 15.92
CA LYS A 28 8.30 -5.99 15.37
C LYS A 28 8.61 -4.50 15.41
N GLU A 29 9.66 -4.16 16.14
CA GLU A 29 10.12 -2.77 16.31
C GLU A 29 10.59 -2.14 14.99
N SER A 30 11.23 -2.92 14.10
CA SER A 30 11.61 -2.50 12.75
C SER A 30 10.41 -2.11 11.89
N HIS A 31 9.30 -2.85 12.01
CA HIS A 31 8.06 -2.56 11.30
C HIS A 31 7.40 -1.29 11.87
N SER A 32 7.40 -1.13 13.18
CA SER A 32 6.91 0.09 13.84
C SER A 32 7.69 1.34 13.40
N ALA A 33 9.02 1.26 13.37
CA ALA A 33 9.88 2.35 12.90
C ALA A 33 9.60 2.72 11.43
N LEU A 34 9.39 1.73 10.56
CA LEU A 34 9.08 1.94 9.15
C LEU A 34 7.71 2.59 8.97
N VAL A 35 6.67 2.11 9.65
CA VAL A 35 5.33 2.70 9.63
C VAL A 35 5.38 4.14 10.14
N ASN A 36 6.11 4.41 11.22
CA ASN A 36 6.26 5.75 11.78
C ASN A 36 7.00 6.68 10.81
N THR A 37 8.04 6.19 10.13
CA THR A 37 8.81 6.98 9.15
C THR A 37 7.99 7.30 7.90
N LEU A 38 7.14 6.38 7.44
CA LEU A 38 6.22 6.62 6.33
C LEU A 38 5.04 7.53 6.74
N GLY A 39 4.58 7.42 7.99
CA GLY A 39 3.51 8.24 8.56
C GLY A 39 3.94 9.67 8.93
N ALA A 40 5.23 9.89 9.16
CA ALA A 40 5.79 11.21 9.44
C ALA A 40 5.62 12.14 8.23
N ARG A 41 4.59 12.98 8.27
CA ARG A 41 4.30 13.97 7.23
C ARG A 41 5.36 15.07 7.28
N CYS A 42 6.18 15.15 6.23
CA CYS A 42 7.09 16.26 6.01
C CYS A 42 6.46 17.22 4.99
N SER A 43 6.42 18.53 5.30
CA SER A 43 5.75 19.56 4.50
C SER A 43 6.31 19.71 3.08
N ASP A 44 7.52 19.21 2.84
CA ASP A 44 8.22 19.27 1.54
C ASP A 44 8.02 18.02 0.68
N ARG A 45 7.35 16.98 1.21
CA ARG A 45 7.09 15.74 0.48
C ARG A 45 5.78 15.79 -0.29
N ILE A 46 5.73 15.02 -1.37
CA ILE A 46 4.51 14.75 -2.13
C ILE A 46 3.44 14.25 -1.14
N PRO A 47 2.20 14.77 -1.19
CA PRO A 47 1.14 14.32 -0.31
C PRO A 47 0.77 12.87 -0.67
N LEU A 48 1.27 11.93 0.12
CA LEU A 48 0.95 10.51 0.01
C LEU A 48 0.14 10.11 1.24
N ASN A 49 -0.91 9.32 1.02
CA ASN A 49 -1.73 8.77 2.08
C ASN A 49 -1.36 7.29 2.23
N PHE A 50 -0.54 6.99 3.24
CA PHE A 50 -0.17 5.62 3.57
C PHE A 50 -1.21 4.99 4.50
N ARG A 51 -1.74 3.84 4.11
CA ARG A 51 -2.65 3.04 4.92
C ARG A 51 -2.07 1.67 5.16
N LEU A 52 -1.82 1.35 6.42
CA LEU A 52 -1.44 0.00 6.82
C LEU A 52 -2.66 -0.92 6.71
N VAL A 53 -2.50 -2.01 5.99
CA VAL A 53 -3.49 -3.09 5.85
C VAL A 53 -2.86 -4.36 6.39
N SER A 54 -3.25 -4.73 7.61
CA SER A 54 -2.91 -6.02 8.21
C SER A 54 -4.02 -7.02 7.92
N GLY A 55 -3.75 -8.02 7.08
CA GLY A 55 -4.69 -9.09 6.74
C GLY A 55 -5.06 -9.16 5.26
N GLU A 56 -6.18 -9.85 4.96
CA GLU A 56 -6.66 -10.02 3.59
C GLU A 56 -7.07 -8.68 2.99
N LEU A 57 -6.49 -8.37 1.83
CA LEU A 57 -6.69 -7.08 1.16
C LEU A 57 -8.11 -7.00 0.60
N ALA A 58 -9.06 -6.53 1.41
CA ALA A 58 -10.44 -6.30 0.99
C ALA A 58 -10.53 -5.07 0.08
N LEU A 59 -10.12 -5.22 -1.17
CA LEU A 59 -10.32 -4.19 -2.18
C LEU A 59 -11.82 -4.04 -2.47
N PRO A 60 -12.29 -2.82 -2.73
CA PRO A 60 -13.67 -2.60 -3.13
C PRO A 60 -13.94 -3.38 -4.41
N GLN A 61 -14.88 -4.34 -4.37
CA GLN A 61 -15.34 -5.02 -5.58
C GLN A 61 -15.88 -3.99 -6.58
N LYS A 62 -15.65 -4.21 -7.89
CA LYS A 62 -16.23 -3.39 -8.97
C LYS A 62 -17.76 -3.38 -8.84
N THR A 63 -18.29 -2.40 -8.12
CA THR A 63 -19.73 -2.14 -8.09
C THR A 63 -20.15 -1.61 -9.46
N LYS A 64 -21.21 -2.17 -10.04
CA LYS A 64 -21.84 -1.63 -11.25
C LYS A 64 -22.35 -0.22 -10.92
N ASN A 65 -21.52 0.79 -11.19
CA ASN A 65 -21.84 2.18 -10.88
C ASN A 65 -23.07 2.61 -11.68
N LYS A 66 -24.17 2.91 -10.99
CA LYS A 66 -25.32 3.63 -11.57
C LYS A 66 -24.82 5.02 -11.95
N CYS A 67 -24.50 5.21 -13.23
CA CYS A 67 -24.04 6.49 -13.75
C CYS A 67 -25.14 7.55 -13.59
N GLY A 68 -25.04 8.41 -12.58
CA GLY A 68 -25.82 9.64 -12.53
C GLY A 68 -25.46 10.54 -13.72
N LYS A 69 -26.46 11.09 -14.41
CA LYS A 69 -26.27 12.01 -15.54
C LYS A 69 -25.70 13.33 -15.01
N GLY A 70 -24.45 13.64 -15.36
CA GLY A 70 -23.75 14.89 -15.02
C GLY A 70 -22.35 14.91 -15.65
N ILE A 71 -21.82 16.11 -15.92
CA ILE A 71 -20.50 16.31 -16.56
C ILE A 71 -19.35 15.86 -15.64
N LEU A 72 -19.50 16.03 -14.32
CA LEU A 72 -18.52 15.62 -13.33
C LEU A 72 -19.15 14.67 -12.32
N ARG A 73 -18.63 13.43 -12.26
CA ARG A 73 -19.03 12.46 -11.23
C ARG A 73 -18.29 12.79 -9.93
N ARG A 74 -19.01 13.28 -8.92
CA ARG A 74 -18.43 13.57 -7.59
C ARG A 74 -17.82 12.34 -6.92
N ASP A 75 -18.35 11.14 -7.20
CA ASP A 75 -17.85 9.88 -6.63
C ASP A 75 -16.55 9.38 -7.30
N TRP A 76 -16.21 9.90 -8.48
CA TRP A 76 -15.07 9.39 -9.24
C TRP A 76 -13.73 9.71 -8.57
N PRO A 77 -13.44 10.96 -8.15
CA PRO A 77 -12.23 11.29 -7.39
C PRO A 77 -12.17 10.58 -6.03
N MET A 78 -13.28 10.56 -5.27
CA MET A 78 -13.33 9.87 -3.96
C MET A 78 -13.00 8.39 -4.06
N LYS A 79 -13.35 7.74 -5.18
CA LYS A 79 -12.98 6.34 -5.44
C LYS A 79 -11.46 6.13 -5.40
N TYR A 80 -10.66 7.03 -5.97
CA TYR A 80 -9.19 6.89 -6.03
C TYR A 80 -8.46 7.51 -4.84
N LEU A 81 -9.12 8.40 -4.10
CA LEU A 81 -8.55 8.98 -2.88
C LEU A 81 -8.73 8.05 -1.66
N GLU A 82 -9.82 7.29 -1.59
CA GLU A 82 -10.16 6.52 -0.39
C GLU A 82 -10.26 5.00 -0.60
N LYS A 83 -10.61 4.55 -1.81
CA LYS A 83 -11.03 3.16 -2.04
C LYS A 83 -10.06 2.36 -2.88
N ILE A 84 -9.52 2.95 -3.96
CA ILE A 84 -8.59 2.31 -4.88
C ILE A 84 -7.20 2.88 -4.63
N PRO A 85 -6.24 2.08 -4.13
CA PRO A 85 -4.87 2.55 -3.97
C PRO A 85 -4.19 2.70 -5.33
N ALA A 86 -3.25 3.64 -5.44
CA ALA A 86 -2.39 3.77 -6.62
C ALA A 86 -1.23 2.75 -6.60
N LEU A 87 -0.76 2.43 -5.39
CA LEU A 87 0.37 1.54 -5.15
C LEU A 87 0.08 0.64 -3.94
N ILE A 88 0.42 -0.64 -4.07
CA ILE A 88 0.48 -1.57 -2.94
C ILE A 88 1.93 -2.01 -2.75
N VAL A 89 2.38 -1.91 -1.50
CA VAL A 89 3.72 -2.27 -1.07
C VAL A 89 3.61 -3.47 -0.14
N LEU A 90 4.16 -4.60 -0.58
CA LEU A 90 4.26 -5.82 0.22
C LEU A 90 5.64 -5.86 0.90
N PHE A 91 5.64 -5.79 2.22
CA PHE A 91 6.83 -5.99 3.04
C PHE A 91 6.95 -7.45 3.44
N LEU A 92 8.09 -8.05 3.14
CA LEU A 92 8.40 -9.42 3.49
C LEU A 92 9.64 -9.43 4.38
N ASP A 93 9.54 -10.10 5.52
CA ASP A 93 10.66 -10.31 6.44
C ASP A 93 11.32 -11.66 6.10
N LEU A 94 12.41 -11.60 5.33
CA LEU A 94 13.14 -12.74 4.81
C LEU A 94 14.59 -12.67 5.30
N ASP A 95 14.95 -13.59 6.18
CA ASP A 95 16.32 -13.80 6.62
C ASP A 95 17.03 -14.75 5.66
N TRP A 96 18.19 -14.33 5.14
CA TRP A 96 18.99 -15.12 4.20
C TRP A 96 19.52 -16.44 4.81
N ASP A 97 19.71 -16.49 6.13
CA ASP A 97 20.26 -17.64 6.85
C ASP A 97 19.18 -18.63 7.34
N HIS A 98 17.94 -18.48 6.90
CA HIS A 98 16.84 -19.32 7.37
C HIS A 98 16.94 -20.74 6.78
N ALA A 99 16.91 -21.78 7.63
CA ALA A 99 17.01 -23.18 7.21
C ALA A 99 15.97 -23.59 6.15
N SER A 100 14.78 -22.97 6.21
CA SER A 100 13.69 -23.13 5.23
C SER A 100 13.59 -21.98 4.21
N TRP A 101 14.71 -21.43 3.75
CA TRP A 101 14.74 -20.31 2.79
C TRP A 101 13.91 -20.58 1.51
N SER A 102 14.00 -21.78 0.95
CA SER A 102 13.27 -22.18 -0.26
C SER A 102 11.76 -22.13 -0.06
N GLU A 103 11.27 -22.55 1.11
CA GLU A 103 9.87 -22.52 1.47
C GLU A 103 9.37 -21.09 1.66
N LYS A 104 10.10 -20.26 2.44
CA LYS A 104 9.76 -18.84 2.63
C LYS A 104 9.76 -18.04 1.33
N LYS A 105 10.69 -18.33 0.41
CA LYS A 105 10.72 -17.74 -0.92
C LYS A 105 9.46 -18.11 -1.71
N THR A 106 9.03 -19.37 -1.63
CA THR A 106 7.84 -19.86 -2.33
C THR A 106 6.57 -19.24 -1.74
N GLU A 107 6.49 -19.12 -0.41
CA GLU A 107 5.41 -18.43 0.28
C GLU A 107 5.30 -16.95 -0.14
N ALA A 108 6.43 -16.24 -0.21
CA ALA A 108 6.49 -14.85 -0.67
C ALA A 108 5.99 -14.70 -2.11
N GLU A 109 6.36 -15.61 -3.01
CA GLU A 109 5.89 -15.57 -4.39
C GLU A 109 4.39 -15.87 -4.48
N ASN A 110 3.90 -16.83 -3.70
CA ASN A 110 2.47 -17.15 -3.64
C ASN A 110 1.64 -15.97 -3.12
N GLN A 111 2.12 -15.28 -2.08
CA GLN A 111 1.47 -14.07 -1.56
C GLN A 111 1.41 -12.96 -2.61
N PHE A 112 2.48 -12.77 -3.38
CA PHE A 112 2.47 -11.78 -4.44
C PHE A 112 1.54 -12.14 -5.60
N GLN A 113 1.57 -13.38 -6.07
CA GLN A 113 0.66 -13.85 -7.11
C GLN A 113 -0.81 -13.72 -6.69
N HIS A 114 -1.10 -14.00 -5.42
CA HIS A 114 -2.42 -13.79 -4.85
C HIS A 114 -2.84 -12.32 -4.89
N LEU A 115 -1.94 -11.39 -4.54
CA LEU A 115 -2.19 -9.95 -4.66
C LEU A 115 -2.42 -9.54 -6.11
N GLU A 116 -1.57 -9.96 -7.05
CA GLU A 116 -1.74 -9.65 -8.48
C GLU A 116 -3.10 -10.12 -9.01
N MET A 117 -3.51 -11.34 -8.66
CA MET A 117 -4.81 -11.89 -9.06
C MET A 117 -5.98 -11.04 -8.56
N ILE A 118 -5.90 -10.49 -7.34
CA ILE A 118 -6.95 -9.62 -6.78
C ILE A 118 -6.94 -8.24 -7.44
N LEU A 119 -5.76 -7.75 -7.84
CA LEU A 119 -5.54 -6.36 -8.26
C LEU A 119 -5.79 -6.10 -9.74
N LEU A 120 -5.33 -7.00 -10.61
CA LEU A 120 -5.55 -6.92 -12.06
C LEU A 120 -7.02 -6.68 -12.45
N PRO A 121 -8.02 -7.36 -11.87
CA PRO A 121 -9.41 -7.11 -12.23
C PRO A 121 -9.95 -5.78 -11.70
N GLN A 122 -9.29 -5.08 -10.78
CA GLN A 122 -9.78 -3.82 -10.21
C GLN A 122 -9.36 -2.60 -11.02
N ASN A 123 -8.08 -2.51 -11.41
CA ASN A 123 -7.55 -1.37 -12.14
C ASN A 123 -6.22 -1.72 -12.84
N GLU A 124 -6.16 -1.65 -14.17
CA GLU A 124 -4.95 -2.00 -14.95
C GLU A 124 -3.78 -1.03 -14.72
N LEU A 125 -4.04 0.15 -14.17
CA LEU A 125 -3.03 1.17 -13.89
C LEU A 125 -2.42 1.05 -12.48
N MET A 126 -2.79 0.03 -11.71
CA MET A 126 -2.25 -0.15 -10.37
C MET A 126 -0.89 -0.86 -10.40
N SER A 127 0.07 -0.28 -9.66
CA SER A 127 1.41 -0.83 -9.53
C SER A 127 1.53 -1.61 -8.22
N CYS A 128 2.24 -2.74 -8.26
CA CYS A 128 2.59 -3.55 -7.09
C CYS A 128 4.11 -3.53 -6.92
N ALA A 129 4.59 -3.27 -5.70
CA ALA A 129 6.01 -3.30 -5.39
C ALA A 129 6.31 -4.31 -4.26
N LYS A 130 7.31 -5.17 -4.51
CA LYS A 130 7.87 -6.10 -3.52
C LYS A 130 9.03 -5.42 -2.79
N TYR A 131 8.99 -5.39 -1.46
CA TYR A 131 10.11 -4.94 -0.64
C TYR A 131 10.48 -6.01 0.37
N VAL A 132 11.76 -6.40 0.36
CA VAL A 132 12.31 -7.36 1.31
C VAL A 132 13.03 -6.59 2.40
N ILE A 133 12.59 -6.79 3.64
CA ILE A 133 13.29 -6.35 4.84
C ILE A 133 14.20 -7.51 5.24
N SER A 134 15.50 -7.37 5.03
CA SER A 134 16.50 -8.31 5.57
C SER A 134 17.22 -7.67 6.75
N ARG A 135 17.41 -8.40 7.84
CA ARG A 135 18.35 -7.97 8.88
C ARG A 135 19.75 -7.86 8.25
N PRO A 136 20.54 -6.83 8.60
CA PRO A 136 21.95 -6.84 8.24
C PRO A 136 22.55 -8.11 8.86
N VAL A 137 23.09 -8.99 8.02
CA VAL A 137 23.94 -10.08 8.49
C VAL A 137 25.05 -9.41 9.29
N SER A 138 25.16 -9.71 10.58
CA SER A 138 26.31 -9.25 11.36
C SER A 138 27.55 -9.73 10.63
N PHE A 139 28.23 -8.83 9.93
CA PHE A 139 29.58 -9.04 9.44
C PHE A 139 30.45 -9.13 10.69
N SER A 140 30.52 -10.35 11.24
CA SER A 140 31.45 -10.68 12.31
C SER A 140 32.84 -10.28 11.84
N SER A 141 33.48 -9.47 12.66
CA SER A 141 34.81 -8.91 12.49
C SER A 141 35.82 -10.00 12.11
N TYR A 142 36.11 -10.12 10.82
CA TYR A 142 37.35 -10.74 10.33
C TYR A 142 38.25 -9.62 9.81
N LEU A 143 38.82 -8.87 10.76
CA LEU A 143 40.03 -8.09 10.57
C LEU A 143 40.98 -8.58 11.65
N CYS A 144 41.76 -9.60 11.27
CA CYS A 144 43.03 -9.95 11.89
C CYS A 144 44.11 -9.47 10.91
#